data_AF-A0AAD8G3K1-F1
#
_entry.id   AF-A0AAD8G3K1-F1
#
_cell.length_a   1.000
_cell.length_b   1.000
_cell.length_c   1.000
_cell.angle_alpha   90.00
_cell.angle_beta   90.00
_cell.angle_gamma   90.00
#
_symmetry.space_group_name_H-M   'P 1'
#
loop_
_entity.id
_entity.type
_entity.pdbx_description
1 polymer ?
#
loop_
_entity_poly.entity_id
_entity_poly.type
_entity_poly.pdbx_seq_one_letter_code
_entity_poly.pdbx_strand_id
1 'polypeptide(L)'
;MVGSGGGVTCAAVPPIQHDDDPSLAEMAETYRKHGFLTGVPVLDPEELERATEGFSTLEREFGLEYAQYSLHNVHLKYRWVMSLTTHPKVLEPIKGILGPNVILLDSRFICKYPIKQKSHEAACESQKPVLPYVAWHQDIRYWGFEGVQWLRCGWPWMT
;
A
#
# COMPACT_ATOMS: atom_id res chain seq x y z
N MET A 1 28.27 -34.81 9.84
CA MET A 1 27.56 -34.43 8.60
C MET A 1 26.79 -33.16 8.90
N VAL A 2 27.28 -32.02 8.39
CA VAL A 2 26.72 -30.69 8.65
C VAL A 2 25.71 -30.41 7.55
N GLY A 3 24.43 -30.25 7.91
CA GLY A 3 23.36 -29.95 6.95
C GLY A 3 23.44 -28.50 6.51
N SER A 4 23.65 -28.29 5.21
CA SER A 4 23.72 -26.97 4.57
C SER A 4 22.36 -26.28 4.59
N GLY A 5 22.34 -25.02 5.03
CA GLY A 5 21.14 -24.18 5.05
C GLY A 5 20.70 -23.80 3.64
N GLY A 6 19.46 -24.16 3.30
CA GLY A 6 18.80 -23.66 2.11
C GLY A 6 18.39 -22.21 2.32
N GLY A 7 19.16 -21.27 1.77
CA GLY A 7 18.76 -19.88 1.65
C GLY A 7 17.56 -19.77 0.72
N VAL A 8 16.46 -19.20 1.22
CA VAL A 8 15.34 -18.80 0.39
C VAL A 8 15.78 -17.58 -0.39
N THR A 9 16.16 -17.76 -1.65
CA THR A 9 16.36 -16.64 -2.57
C THR A 9 15.00 -16.06 -2.90
N CYS A 10 14.74 -14.80 -2.54
CA CYS A 10 13.63 -14.06 -3.12
C CYS A 10 13.88 -13.99 -4.62
N ALA A 11 13.10 -14.73 -5.41
CA ALA A 11 13.15 -14.61 -6.85
C ALA A 11 12.81 -13.16 -7.20
N ALA A 12 13.72 -12.48 -7.91
CA ALA A 12 13.42 -11.17 -8.46
C ALA A 12 12.20 -11.32 -9.38
N VAL A 13 11.13 -10.57 -9.08
CA VAL A 13 10.00 -10.45 -10.00
C VAL A 13 10.55 -9.81 -11.27
N PRO A 14 10.41 -10.45 -12.45
CA PRO A 14 10.91 -9.87 -13.68
C PRO A 14 10.28 -8.49 -13.90
N PRO A 15 11.03 -7.51 -14.43
CA PRO A 15 10.47 -6.21 -14.76
C PRO A 15 9.31 -6.39 -15.74
N ILE A 16 8.17 -5.79 -15.42
CA ILE A 16 7.02 -5.74 -16.34
C ILE A 16 7.49 -4.94 -17.56
N GLN A 17 7.49 -5.56 -18.73
CA GLN A 17 7.79 -4.85 -19.98
C GLN A 17 6.58 -3.97 -20.33
N HIS A 18 6.78 -2.66 -20.33
CA HIS A 18 5.76 -1.64 -20.57
C HIS A 18 5.85 -1.15 -22.02
N ASP A 19 5.47 -1.99 -23.00
CA ASP A 19 5.48 -1.55 -24.39
C ASP A 19 4.22 -0.76 -24.77
N ASP A 20 3.16 -0.75 -23.93
CA ASP A 20 1.94 0.05 -24.12
C ASP A 20 1.32 0.47 -22.77
N ASP A 21 1.85 1.51 -22.11
CA ASP A 21 1.19 2.08 -20.93
C ASP A 21 -0.14 2.74 -21.35
N PRO A 22 -1.26 2.48 -20.64
CA PRO A 22 -2.56 3.03 -21.00
C PRO A 22 -2.54 4.55 -20.92
N SER A 23 -3.20 5.20 -21.89
CA SER A 23 -3.38 6.65 -21.86
C SER A 23 -4.21 7.08 -20.65
N LEU A 24 -4.06 8.33 -20.23
CA LEU A 24 -4.86 8.90 -19.13
C LEU A 24 -6.38 8.80 -19.36
N ALA A 25 -6.82 8.86 -20.62
CA ALA A 25 -8.23 8.72 -20.98
C ALA A 25 -8.74 7.30 -20.74
N GLU A 26 -7.94 6.29 -21.08
CA GLU A 26 -8.24 4.87 -20.85
C GLU A 26 -8.23 4.53 -19.37
N MET A 27 -7.28 5.07 -18.61
CA MET A 27 -7.24 4.97 -17.15
C MET A 27 -8.50 5.59 -16.53
N ALA A 28 -8.89 6.78 -16.98
CA ALA A 28 -10.09 7.45 -16.47
C ALA A 28 -11.37 6.66 -16.77
N GLU A 29 -11.48 6.06 -17.96
CA GLU A 29 -12.63 5.22 -18.32
C GLU A 29 -12.66 3.91 -17.52
N THR A 30 -11.52 3.25 -17.36
CA THR A 30 -11.39 2.05 -16.53
C THR A 30 -11.82 2.35 -15.09
N TYR A 31 -11.37 3.46 -14.53
CA TYR A 31 -11.77 3.88 -13.20
C TYR A 31 -13.28 4.16 -13.11
N ARG A 32 -13.88 4.86 -14.08
CA ARG A 32 -15.33 5.12 -14.09
C ARG A 32 -16.14 3.83 -14.11
N LYS A 33 -15.71 2.83 -14.87
CA LYS A 33 -16.41 1.56 -15.05
C LYS A 33 -16.24 0.62 -13.86
N HIS A 34 -15.04 0.52 -13.31
CA HIS A 34 -14.67 -0.50 -12.33
C HIS A 34 -14.55 0.04 -10.90
N GLY A 35 -14.39 1.35 -10.74
CA GLY A 35 -14.19 2.01 -9.45
C GLY A 35 -12.76 1.89 -8.90
N PHE A 36 -11.82 1.33 -9.66
CA PHE A 36 -10.41 1.18 -9.27
C PHE A 36 -9.48 1.11 -10.50
N LEU A 37 -8.19 1.31 -10.25
CA LEU A 37 -7.09 1.05 -11.20
C LEU A 37 -6.05 0.16 -10.52
N THR A 38 -5.43 -0.73 -11.28
CA THR A 38 -4.35 -1.60 -10.80
C THR A 38 -3.16 -1.54 -11.74
N GLY A 39 -1.99 -1.96 -11.25
CA GLY A 39 -0.79 -2.12 -12.09
C GLY A 39 -0.20 -0.81 -12.62
N VAL A 40 -0.48 0.33 -11.99
CA VAL A 40 0.12 1.62 -12.37
C VAL A 40 1.58 1.64 -11.89
N PRO A 41 2.59 1.66 -12.80
CA PRO A 41 3.98 1.72 -12.41
C PRO A 41 4.31 3.11 -11.88
N VAL A 42 4.61 3.21 -10.59
CA VAL A 42 4.89 4.51 -9.95
C VAL A 42 6.38 4.72 -9.72
N LEU A 43 7.02 3.82 -9.00
CA LEU A 43 8.41 3.97 -8.57
C LEU A 43 9.34 3.17 -9.48
N ASP A 44 10.46 3.76 -9.84
CA ASP A 44 11.58 3.00 -10.40
C ASP A 44 12.29 2.17 -9.29
N PRO A 45 13.21 1.25 -9.65
CA PRO A 45 13.88 0.41 -8.66
C PRO A 45 14.63 1.17 -7.58
N GLU A 46 15.26 2.31 -7.90
CA GLU A 46 16.02 3.10 -6.94
C GLU A 46 15.09 3.88 -6.00
N GLU A 47 14.00 4.43 -6.54
CA GLU A 47 12.95 5.08 -5.76
C GLU A 47 12.28 4.11 -4.79
N LEU A 48 12.02 2.89 -5.25
CA LEU A 48 11.48 1.82 -4.42
C LEU A 48 12.45 1.43 -3.31
N GLU A 49 13.75 1.30 -3.60
CA GLU A 49 14.78 1.03 -2.61
C GLU A 49 14.83 2.14 -1.55
N ARG A 50 14.91 3.41 -1.97
CA ARG A 50 14.90 4.57 -1.04
C ARG A 50 13.65 4.62 -0.17
N ALA A 51 12.47 4.35 -0.74
CA ALA A 51 11.22 4.30 0.01
C ALA A 51 11.23 3.17 1.05
N THR A 52 11.77 2.01 0.66
CA THR A 52 11.90 0.83 1.53
C THR A 52 12.86 1.11 2.68
N GLU A 53 14.03 1.66 2.41
CA GLU A 53 15.02 2.04 3.44
C GLU A 53 14.47 3.11 4.39
N GLY A 54 13.76 4.11 3.84
CA GLY A 54 13.07 5.14 4.61
C GLY A 54 12.06 4.53 5.57
N PHE A 55 11.22 3.63 5.09
CA PHE A 55 10.26 2.90 5.94
C PHE A 55 10.96 2.02 6.97
N SER A 56 11.98 1.24 6.59
CA SER A 56 12.74 0.39 7.51
C SER A 56 13.40 1.18 8.64
N THR A 57 13.79 2.43 8.38
CA THR A 57 14.32 3.33 9.41
C THR A 57 13.25 3.71 10.42
N LEU A 58 12.05 4.08 9.96
CA LEU A 58 10.90 4.34 10.85
C LEU A 58 10.51 3.08 11.62
N GLU A 59 10.55 1.90 10.99
CA GLU A 59 10.24 0.64 11.65
C GLU A 59 11.23 0.32 12.78
N ARG A 60 12.54 0.55 12.58
CA ARG A 60 13.55 0.38 13.64
C ARG A 60 13.37 1.39 14.78
N GLU A 61 12.93 2.60 14.46
CA GLU A 61 12.74 3.67 15.45
C GLU A 61 11.49 3.46 16.31
N PHE A 62 10.35 3.15 15.68
CA PHE A 62 9.05 3.07 16.35
C PHE A 62 8.64 1.64 16.73
N GLY A 63 9.31 0.63 16.18
CA GLY A 63 8.98 -0.79 16.37
C GLY A 63 7.85 -1.28 15.46
N LEU A 64 7.80 -2.61 15.27
CA LEU A 64 6.88 -3.28 14.34
C LEU A 64 5.41 -3.00 14.63
N GLU A 65 4.99 -3.06 15.90
CA GLU A 65 3.59 -2.88 16.28
C GLU A 65 3.06 -1.48 15.93
N TYR A 66 3.88 -0.45 16.18
CA TYR A 66 3.50 0.92 15.83
C TYR A 66 3.58 1.14 14.32
N ALA A 67 4.66 0.70 13.68
CA ALA A 67 4.88 0.86 12.23
C ALA A 67 3.83 0.13 11.39
N GLN A 68 3.16 -0.89 11.94
CA GLN A 68 2.14 -1.68 11.24
C GLN A 68 1.00 -0.83 10.66
N TYR A 69 0.52 0.15 11.43
CA TYR A 69 -0.64 0.96 11.04
C TYR A 69 -0.69 2.37 11.66
N SER A 70 0.21 2.74 12.57
CA SER A 70 0.10 4.01 13.32
C SER A 70 0.88 5.18 12.72
N LEU A 71 1.59 4.98 11.61
CA LEU A 71 2.31 6.02 10.88
C LEU A 71 1.37 6.83 9.98
N HIS A 72 0.47 7.61 10.60
CA HIS A 72 -0.50 8.47 9.93
C HIS A 72 0.07 9.87 9.64
N ASN A 73 -0.31 10.45 8.49
CA ASN A 73 0.04 11.81 8.09
C ASN A 73 1.54 12.15 8.17
N VAL A 74 2.39 11.13 8.11
CA VAL A 74 3.83 11.29 8.27
C VAL A 74 4.48 11.98 7.06
N HIS A 75 3.74 12.17 5.96
CA HIS A 75 4.10 13.09 4.88
C HIS A 75 4.34 14.53 5.36
N LEU A 76 3.71 14.96 6.46
CA LEU A 76 3.95 16.27 7.06
C LEU A 76 5.30 16.36 7.78
N LYS A 77 5.86 15.22 8.19
CA LYS A 77 7.12 15.14 8.95
C LYS A 77 8.30 14.76 8.08
N TYR A 78 8.09 13.84 7.14
CA TYR A 78 9.15 13.27 6.32
C TYR A 78 8.97 13.65 4.86
N ARG A 79 9.93 14.43 4.36
CA ARG A 79 9.93 14.91 2.97
C ARG A 79 9.89 13.77 1.96
N TRP A 80 10.55 12.65 2.23
CA TRP A 80 10.52 11.49 1.33
C TRP A 80 9.12 10.89 1.18
N VAL A 81 8.32 10.88 2.26
CA VAL A 81 6.91 10.45 2.19
C VAL A 81 6.07 11.45 1.42
N MET A 82 6.28 12.76 1.63
CA MET A 82 5.65 13.79 0.81
C MET A 82 5.95 13.57 -0.68
N SER A 83 7.22 13.34 -1.04
CA SER A 83 7.63 13.07 -2.42
C SER A 83 6.92 11.86 -3.04
N LEU A 84 6.67 10.79 -2.27
CA LEU A 84 5.87 9.65 -2.74
C LEU A 84 4.41 10.07 -3.02
N THR A 85 3.79 10.80 -2.10
CA THR A 85 2.39 11.22 -2.26
C THR A 85 2.17 12.25 -3.37
N THR A 86 3.21 13.02 -3.72
CA THR A 86 3.19 14.01 -4.80
C THR A 86 3.92 13.56 -6.06
N HIS A 87 4.22 12.27 -6.18
CA HIS A 87 4.95 11.75 -7.33
C HIS A 87 4.16 11.98 -8.63
N PRO A 88 4.77 12.44 -9.74
CA PRO A 88 4.05 12.72 -10.98
C PRO A 88 3.23 11.54 -11.50
N LYS A 89 3.79 10.32 -11.48
CA LYS A 89 3.06 9.09 -11.88
C LYS A 89 1.90 8.70 -10.95
N VAL A 90 1.81 9.31 -9.76
CA VAL A 90 0.62 9.23 -8.89
C VAL A 90 -0.35 10.35 -9.24
N LEU A 91 0.12 11.60 -9.32
CA LEU A 91 -0.75 12.75 -9.50
C LEU A 91 -1.40 12.84 -10.89
N GLU A 92 -0.74 12.38 -11.94
CA GLU A 92 -1.25 12.46 -13.32
C GLU A 92 -2.56 11.65 -13.50
N PRO A 93 -2.60 10.34 -13.17
CA PRO A 93 -3.86 9.58 -13.22
C PRO A 93 -4.94 10.16 -12.30
N ILE A 94 -4.55 10.57 -11.09
CA ILE A 94 -5.48 11.15 -10.11
C ILE A 94 -6.15 12.41 -10.67
N LYS A 95 -5.38 13.32 -11.26
CA LYS A 95 -5.89 14.55 -11.88
C LYS A 95 -6.69 14.26 -13.15
N GLY A 96 -6.31 13.24 -13.91
CA GLY A 96 -7.09 12.78 -15.07
C GLY A 96 -8.47 12.26 -14.68
N ILE A 97 -8.61 11.68 -13.47
CA ILE A 97 -9.85 11.10 -12.96
C ILE A 97 -10.72 12.13 -12.21
N LEU A 98 -10.12 12.91 -11.32
CA LEU A 98 -10.83 13.81 -10.40
C LEU A 98 -10.88 15.27 -10.88
N GLY A 99 -10.05 15.63 -11.87
CA GLY A 99 -9.81 17.01 -12.27
C GLY A 99 -8.54 17.61 -11.63
N PRO A 100 -8.20 18.85 -12.00
CA PRO A 100 -6.88 19.43 -11.72
C PRO A 100 -6.64 19.78 -10.23
N ASN A 101 -7.70 20.01 -9.46
CA ASN A 101 -7.63 20.47 -8.08
C ASN A 101 -7.78 19.28 -7.12
N VAL A 102 -6.66 18.84 -6.54
CA VAL A 102 -6.60 17.66 -5.68
C VAL A 102 -5.96 18.02 -4.35
N ILE A 103 -6.47 17.42 -3.27
CA ILE A 103 -5.97 17.63 -1.90
C ILE A 103 -5.50 16.29 -1.37
N LEU A 104 -4.29 16.25 -0.83
CA LEU A 104 -3.81 15.12 -0.04
C LEU A 104 -4.42 15.22 1.36
N LEU A 105 -5.36 14.34 1.66
CA LEU A 105 -6.08 14.33 2.94
C LEU A 105 -5.35 13.52 4.03
N ASP A 106 -4.77 12.38 3.65
CA ASP A 106 -4.10 11.46 4.57
C ASP A 106 -3.04 10.63 3.84
N SER A 107 -2.04 10.17 4.59
CA SER A 107 -1.07 9.15 4.14
C SER A 107 -0.86 8.11 5.24
N ARG A 108 -0.86 6.83 4.89
CA ARG A 108 -0.60 5.73 5.83
C ARG A 108 0.29 4.66 5.24
N PHE A 109 1.15 4.11 6.08
CA PHE A 109 1.74 2.81 5.85
C PHE A 109 0.80 1.73 6.40
N ILE A 110 0.53 0.70 5.60
CA ILE A 110 -0.26 -0.46 5.99
C ILE A 110 0.63 -1.68 5.81
N CYS A 111 1.21 -2.17 6.91
CA CYS A 111 2.10 -3.31 6.88
C CYS A 111 1.39 -4.54 7.45
N LYS A 112 1.56 -5.69 6.80
CA LYS A 112 1.06 -6.98 7.28
C LYS A 112 2.27 -7.87 7.51
N TYR A 113 2.71 -7.96 8.77
CA TYR A 113 3.83 -8.82 9.11
C TYR A 113 3.41 -10.30 9.12
N PRO A 114 4.33 -11.23 8.81
CA PRO A 114 4.10 -12.64 9.02
C PRO A 114 3.72 -12.89 10.48
N ILE A 115 2.59 -13.57 10.69
CA ILE A 115 2.15 -13.91 12.02
C ILE A 115 3.07 -15.01 12.54
N LYS A 116 3.87 -14.70 13.56
CA LYS A 116 4.48 -15.77 14.37
C LYS A 116 3.31 -16.57 14.93
N GLN A 117 3.25 -17.87 14.64
CA GLN A 117 2.35 -18.77 15.36
C GLN A 117 2.56 -18.48 16.83
N LYS A 118 1.57 -17.88 17.51
CA LYS A 118 1.68 -17.62 18.95
C LYS A 118 2.07 -18.96 19.57
N SER A 119 3.13 -18.98 20.39
CA SER A 119 3.42 -20.14 21.21
C SER A 119 2.14 -20.53 21.93
N HIS A 120 1.90 -21.84 22.01
CA HIS A 120 0.72 -22.53 22.53
C HIS A 120 0.42 -22.23 24.02
N GLU A 121 0.62 -21.01 24.52
CA GLU A 121 0.66 -20.73 25.97
C GLU A 121 -0.56 -19.95 26.49
N ALA A 122 -1.56 -19.70 25.65
CA ALA A 122 -2.88 -19.23 26.14
C ALA A 122 -4.07 -19.61 25.25
N ALA A 123 -3.94 -20.63 24.41
CA ALA A 123 -5.10 -21.14 23.67
C ALA A 123 -5.81 -22.18 24.53
N CYS A 124 -7.03 -21.86 24.99
CA CYS A 124 -8.02 -22.91 25.22
C CYS A 124 -8.01 -23.81 23.97
N GLU A 125 -7.90 -25.11 24.17
CA GLU A 125 -7.70 -26.18 23.17
C GLU A 125 -8.78 -26.23 22.06
N SER A 126 -9.79 -25.36 22.15
CA SER A 126 -10.97 -25.30 21.29
C SER A 126 -10.96 -24.16 20.26
N GLN A 127 -9.97 -23.26 20.25
CA GLN A 127 -9.96 -22.12 19.31
C GLN A 127 -8.81 -22.25 18.30
N LYS A 128 -9.16 -22.59 17.05
CA LYS A 128 -8.24 -22.46 15.91
C LYS A 128 -7.71 -21.03 15.85
N PRO A 129 -6.40 -20.80 15.62
CA PRO A 129 -5.88 -19.46 15.44
C PRO A 129 -6.53 -18.82 14.21
N VAL A 130 -7.28 -17.73 14.43
CA VAL A 130 -7.86 -16.92 13.36
C VAL A 130 -6.83 -15.88 12.94
N LEU A 131 -6.44 -15.88 11.67
CA LEU A 131 -5.55 -14.86 11.13
C LEU A 131 -6.31 -13.52 11.05
N PRO A 132 -5.68 -12.38 11.39
CA PRO A 132 -6.26 -11.06 11.19
C PRO A 132 -6.58 -10.85 9.70
N TYR A 133 -7.81 -10.37 9.45
CA TYR A 133 -8.28 -10.03 8.12
C TYR A 133 -8.99 -8.67 8.17
N VAL A 134 -9.15 -8.04 7.00
CA VAL A 134 -9.93 -6.83 6.84
C VAL A 134 -11.20 -7.21 6.09
N ALA A 135 -12.36 -7.03 6.73
CA ALA A 135 -13.66 -7.33 6.11
C ALA A 135 -13.98 -6.33 4.99
N TRP A 136 -14.92 -6.68 4.12
CA TRP A 136 -15.45 -5.75 3.11
C TRP A 136 -15.99 -4.48 3.77
N HIS A 137 -15.48 -3.33 3.35
CA HIS A 137 -15.90 -2.01 3.86
C HIS A 137 -15.72 -0.94 2.78
N GLN A 138 -16.24 0.27 3.06
CA GLN A 138 -16.06 1.46 2.24
C GLN A 138 -15.47 2.57 3.11
N ASP A 139 -14.27 3.03 2.77
CA ASP A 139 -13.53 4.02 3.55
C ASP A 139 -14.33 5.30 3.77
N ILE A 140 -15.03 5.79 2.74
CA ILE A 140 -15.72 7.09 2.73
C ILE A 140 -16.69 7.30 3.91
N ARG A 141 -17.27 6.22 4.44
CA ARG A 141 -18.23 6.28 5.55
C ARG A 141 -17.64 6.89 6.83
N TYR A 142 -16.32 6.94 6.96
CA TYR A 142 -15.63 7.40 8.15
C TYR A 142 -15.07 8.83 8.06
N TRP A 143 -15.17 9.50 6.90
CA TRP A 143 -14.49 10.78 6.67
C TRP A 143 -15.37 12.02 6.88
N GLY A 144 -16.69 11.87 7.03
CA GLY A 144 -17.57 12.99 7.39
C GLY A 144 -17.74 14.09 6.33
N PHE A 145 -17.40 13.84 5.07
CA PHE A 145 -17.58 14.78 3.96
C PHE A 145 -18.80 14.43 3.10
N GLU A 146 -19.50 15.46 2.61
CA GLU A 146 -20.56 15.36 1.60
C GLU A 146 -20.16 16.13 0.33
N GLY A 147 -20.58 15.65 -0.86
CA GLY A 147 -20.68 16.48 -2.06
C GLY A 147 -19.42 16.71 -2.91
N VAL A 148 -18.32 15.97 -2.75
CA VAL A 148 -17.14 16.10 -3.64
C VAL A 148 -16.73 14.77 -4.28
N GLN A 149 -16.12 14.84 -5.47
CA GLN A 149 -15.66 13.67 -6.22
C GLN A 149 -14.34 13.16 -5.63
N TRP A 150 -14.31 11.89 -5.22
CA TRP A 150 -13.17 11.27 -4.56
C TRP A 150 -12.67 10.04 -5.32
N LEU A 151 -11.38 9.74 -5.14
CA LEU A 151 -10.86 8.42 -5.46
C LEU A 151 -11.33 7.44 -4.38
N ARG A 152 -11.99 6.37 -4.81
CA ARG A 152 -12.30 5.22 -3.95
C ARG A 152 -11.03 4.39 -3.84
N CYS A 153 -10.35 4.49 -2.71
CA CYS A 153 -9.42 3.46 -2.29
C CYS A 153 -10.24 2.24 -1.85
N GLY A 154 -10.41 1.28 -2.76
CA GLY A 154 -10.93 -0.04 -2.45
C GLY A 154 -9.93 -1.04 -3.03
N TRP A 155 -9.41 -1.93 -2.20
CA TRP A 155 -8.50 -2.99 -2.65
C TRP A 155 -9.33 -4.24 -2.96
N PRO A 156 -9.61 -4.58 -4.23
CA PRO A 156 -9.92 -5.95 -4.58
C PRO A 156 -8.60 -6.71 -4.72
N TRP A 157 -8.24 -7.53 -3.72
CA TRP A 157 -7.30 -8.62 -3.96
C TRP A 157 -8.11 -9.87 -4.32
N MET A 158 -7.90 -10.39 -5.53
CA MET A 158 -8.16 -11.79 -5.86
C MET A 158 -7.01 -12.66 -5.33
N THR A 159 -7.38 -13.90 -5.04
CA THR A 159 -6.54 -15.05 -4.65
C THR A 159 -5.28 -15.22 -5.47
#